data_AF-A0A6A6JLN0-F1
#
_entry.id   AF-A0A6A6JLN0-F1
#
_cell.length_a   1.000
_cell.length_b   1.000
_cell.length_c   1.000
_cell.angle_alpha   90.00
_cell.angle_beta   90.00
_cell.angle_gamma   90.00
#
_symmetry.space_group_name_H-M   'P 1'
#
loop_
_entity.id
_entity.type
_entity.pdbx_description
1 polymer ?
#
loop_
_entity_poly.entity_id
_entity_poly.type
_entity_poly.pdbx_seq_one_letter_code
_entity_poly.pdbx_strand_id
1 'polypeptide(L)'
;MSPQLPPYYLDHIIVFLPASRSSTSSPASPHLPPSFLQAFTPYPGGQHADNLTANTLILLQDGSYLELICWVPGADEEKKRRHWWSGAGTGWKDWCLGVSGGSLEGEGDGKGEGKGEGRGEDREDEDAGTRHFALLNRAEDQGGVKGVYLPPLRGGRKRPDGVEIGWSVIFPSEDAISLPTWESREEQDQEEQDQQQKKKSIRGLVPFFCHDLTPRPLRVPVHPDATADAAADAAAADRQAGKTRHPCGALGLLELCVLVAHEEVYHQVKKIYTRLFGEARILGGGGEGEEEAEAVFTTSRPIPGISPVLETAAPRIRLRLARSEAEKEKVRVRGAGSGFCVCDVVLAARAAQEEEEGGVAGTGRENGTRVRIDGVGGGEEDVGGLWVEYL
;
A
#
# COMPACT_ATOMS: atom_id res chain seq x y z
N MET A 1 -5.43 -18.17 -25.15
CA MET A 1 -4.93 -16.94 -24.52
C MET A 1 -4.20 -17.36 -23.26
N SER A 2 -2.93 -16.99 -23.07
CA SER A 2 -2.24 -17.24 -21.81
C SER A 2 -3.03 -16.56 -20.67
N PRO A 3 -3.23 -17.22 -19.52
CA PRO A 3 -3.94 -16.62 -18.40
C PRO A 3 -3.18 -15.38 -17.94
N GLN A 4 -3.82 -14.21 -18.03
CA GLN A 4 -3.28 -12.96 -17.51
C GLN A 4 -3.40 -12.96 -15.97
N LEU A 5 -2.51 -12.22 -15.31
CA LEU A 5 -2.66 -11.93 -13.89
C LEU A 5 -3.98 -11.19 -13.64
N PRO A 6 -4.61 -11.40 -12.47
CA PRO A 6 -5.85 -10.73 -12.14
C PRO A 6 -5.63 -9.21 -12.00
N PRO A 7 -6.69 -8.40 -12.17
CA PRO A 7 -6.60 -6.96 -11.93
C PRO A 7 -6.33 -6.67 -10.44
N TYR A 8 -5.38 -5.77 -10.19
CA TYR A 8 -4.96 -5.37 -8.84
C TYR A 8 -5.40 -3.95 -8.49
N TYR A 9 -5.66 -3.76 -7.21
CA TYR A 9 -5.94 -2.45 -6.62
C TYR A 9 -4.98 -2.15 -5.45
N LEU A 10 -4.80 -0.87 -5.12
CA LEU A 10 -4.05 -0.46 -3.93
C LEU A 10 -4.87 -0.78 -2.66
N ASP A 11 -4.37 -1.70 -1.83
CA ASP A 11 -5.02 -2.09 -0.57
C ASP A 11 -4.70 -1.10 0.54
N HIS A 12 -3.42 -0.82 0.75
CA HIS A 12 -2.96 0.17 1.71
C HIS A 12 -1.54 0.64 1.44
N ILE A 13 -1.20 1.79 2.00
CA ILE A 13 0.17 2.33 2.01
C ILE A 13 0.64 2.45 3.46
N ILE A 14 1.87 2.03 3.72
CA ILE A 14 2.48 1.99 5.04
C ILE A 14 3.33 3.25 5.26
N VAL A 15 3.03 3.97 6.34
CA VAL A 15 3.84 5.07 6.86
C VAL A 15 4.39 4.69 8.24
N PHE A 16 5.70 4.74 8.40
CA PHE A 16 6.33 4.51 9.69
C PHE A 16 6.42 5.83 10.45
N LEU A 17 5.95 5.84 11.70
CA LEU A 17 5.97 7.00 12.59
C LEU A 17 6.66 6.63 13.91
N PRO A 18 7.18 7.64 14.65
CA PRO A 18 7.62 7.44 16.02
C PRO A 18 6.48 6.90 16.89
N ALA A 19 6.79 6.13 17.93
CA ALA A 19 5.79 5.74 18.91
C ALA A 19 5.35 6.93 19.76
N SER A 20 4.07 6.96 20.16
CA SER A 20 3.57 7.96 21.11
C SER A 20 4.33 7.89 22.42
N ARG A 21 4.76 9.05 22.93
CA ARG A 21 5.52 9.18 24.19
C ARG A 21 4.65 9.06 25.44
N SER A 22 3.33 8.94 25.29
CA SER A 22 2.41 8.71 26.41
C SER A 22 2.67 7.31 26.98
N SER A 23 3.52 7.25 28.00
CA SER A 23 4.18 6.04 28.52
C SER A 23 3.27 5.04 29.23
N THR A 24 1.95 5.11 29.04
CA THR A 24 0.96 4.28 29.74
C THR A 24 -0.19 3.77 28.86
N SER A 25 -0.31 4.19 27.60
CA SER A 25 -1.37 3.67 26.73
C SER A 25 -1.00 2.27 26.23
N SER A 26 -1.58 1.26 26.85
CA SER A 26 -1.73 -0.07 26.25
C SER A 26 -3.07 -0.08 25.49
N PRO A 27 -3.09 -0.41 24.19
CA PRO A 27 -1.97 -0.80 23.34
C PRO A 27 -1.14 0.40 22.83
N ALA A 28 0.11 0.12 22.43
CA ALA A 28 0.99 1.09 21.80
C ALA A 28 0.37 1.68 20.53
N SER A 29 0.70 2.93 20.22
CA SER A 29 0.20 3.64 19.04
C SER A 29 1.22 4.62 18.47
N PRO A 30 1.17 4.89 17.14
CA PRO A 30 2.02 5.89 16.51
C PRO A 30 1.70 7.30 17.03
N HIS A 31 2.74 8.13 17.16
CA HIS A 31 2.61 9.56 17.37
C HIS A 31 2.10 10.21 16.09
N LEU A 32 0.85 10.66 16.09
CA LEU A 32 0.24 11.28 14.93
C LEU A 32 0.59 12.77 14.88
N PRO A 33 1.15 13.26 13.75
CA PRO A 33 1.32 14.69 13.48
C PRO A 33 0.02 15.49 13.71
N PRO A 34 0.05 16.72 14.26
CA PRO A 34 -1.14 17.55 14.39
C PRO A 34 -1.84 17.80 13.04
N SER A 35 -1.07 17.84 11.95
CA SER A 35 -1.59 17.92 10.58
C SER A 35 -2.49 16.72 10.22
N PHE A 36 -2.11 15.50 10.63
CA PHE A 36 -2.90 14.29 10.41
C PHE A 36 -4.18 14.32 11.25
N LEU A 37 -4.10 14.74 12.52
CA LEU A 37 -5.25 14.84 13.41
C LEU A 37 -6.27 15.90 12.94
N GLN A 38 -5.79 16.97 12.29
CA GLN A 38 -6.67 17.99 11.69
C GLN A 38 -7.31 17.52 10.40
N ALA A 39 -6.61 16.71 9.60
CA ALA A 39 -7.08 16.28 8.29
C ALA A 39 -7.93 15.01 8.31
N PHE A 40 -7.68 14.09 9.26
CA PHE A 40 -8.25 12.74 9.24
C PHE A 40 -8.87 12.33 10.57
N THR A 41 -9.91 11.49 10.48
CA THR A 41 -10.42 10.67 11.59
C THR A 41 -9.60 9.37 11.72
N PRO A 42 -8.73 9.22 12.74
CA PRO A 42 -7.96 8.00 12.92
C PRO A 42 -8.81 6.88 13.50
N TYR A 43 -8.61 5.67 13.00
CA TYR A 43 -9.26 4.45 13.47
C TYR A 43 -8.27 3.59 14.27
N PRO A 44 -8.65 3.09 15.46
CA PRO A 44 -7.76 2.24 16.24
C PRO A 44 -7.42 0.95 15.48
N GLY A 45 -6.14 0.75 15.23
CA GLY A 45 -5.62 -0.47 14.63
C GLY A 45 -5.47 -1.56 15.68
N GLY A 46 -4.23 -1.90 16.04
CA GLY A 46 -3.90 -2.92 17.02
C GLY A 46 -2.41 -3.24 17.06
N GLN A 47 -2.05 -4.23 17.87
CA GLN A 47 -0.68 -4.74 17.95
C GLN A 47 -0.53 -5.95 17.03
N HIS A 48 0.54 -5.99 16.25
CA HIS A 48 0.86 -7.10 15.36
C HIS A 48 1.23 -8.36 16.15
N ALA A 49 0.98 -9.53 15.56
CA ALA A 49 1.14 -10.83 16.21
C ALA A 49 2.59 -11.12 16.66
N ASP A 50 3.58 -10.46 16.05
CA ASP A 50 4.99 -10.53 16.45
C ASP A 50 5.31 -9.74 17.73
N ASN A 51 4.37 -8.91 18.20
CA ASN A 51 4.49 -7.99 19.33
C ASN A 51 5.60 -6.93 19.19
N LEU A 52 6.08 -6.69 17.96
CA LEU A 52 7.14 -5.71 17.70
C LEU A 52 6.57 -4.38 17.26
N THR A 53 5.45 -4.39 16.53
CA THR A 53 4.86 -3.18 15.96
C THR A 53 3.37 -3.07 16.27
N ALA A 54 2.86 -1.85 16.26
CA ALA A 54 1.45 -1.53 16.40
C ALA A 54 1.03 -0.49 15.37
N ASN A 55 -0.26 -0.45 15.05
CA ASN A 55 -0.78 0.45 14.03
C ASN A 55 -2.01 1.26 14.47
N THR A 56 -2.17 2.39 13.80
CA THR A 56 -3.40 3.18 13.67
C THR A 56 -3.74 3.25 12.18
N LEU A 57 -5.02 3.30 11.82
CA LEU A 57 -5.47 3.29 10.42
C LEU A 57 -6.15 4.61 10.06
N ILE A 58 -5.97 5.09 8.84
CA ILE A 58 -6.91 6.05 8.20
C ILE A 58 -7.70 5.27 7.15
N LEU A 59 -8.97 4.96 7.42
CA LEU A 59 -9.82 4.13 6.57
C LEU A 59 -10.52 4.98 5.51
N LEU A 60 -10.45 4.60 4.24
CA LEU A 60 -11.06 5.36 3.14
C LEU A 60 -12.32 4.66 2.61
N GLN A 61 -13.20 5.43 1.96
CA GLN A 61 -14.49 4.93 1.46
C GLN A 61 -14.33 3.96 0.28
N ASP A 62 -13.27 4.11 -0.52
CA ASP A 62 -12.93 3.13 -1.55
C ASP A 62 -12.52 1.78 -0.98
N GLY A 63 -12.31 1.67 0.33
CA GLY A 63 -11.90 0.45 1.03
C GLY A 63 -10.39 0.21 1.09
N SER A 64 -9.59 1.15 0.59
CA SER A 64 -8.17 1.27 0.89
C SER A 64 -7.95 1.98 2.23
N TYR A 65 -6.72 1.99 2.73
CA TYR A 65 -6.38 2.71 3.95
C TYR A 65 -4.90 3.12 4.00
N LEU A 66 -4.58 4.09 4.86
CA LEU A 66 -3.21 4.33 5.28
C LEU A 66 -2.94 3.56 6.56
N GLU A 67 -1.85 2.79 6.60
CA GLU A 67 -1.37 2.09 7.78
C GLU A 67 -0.26 2.89 8.44
N LEU A 68 -0.55 3.44 9.62
CA LEU A 68 0.38 4.22 10.41
C LEU A 68 0.98 3.29 11.44
N ILE A 69 2.22 2.87 11.23
CA ILE A 69 2.90 1.86 12.02
C ILE A 69 3.99 2.48 12.89
N CYS A 70 4.17 1.95 14.11
CA CYS A 70 5.30 2.29 14.96
C CYS A 70 5.84 1.04 15.66
N TRP A 71 7.05 1.16 16.22
CA TRP A 71 7.57 0.17 17.17
C TRP A 71 6.76 0.21 18.46
N VAL A 72 6.51 -0.96 19.06
CA VAL A 72 5.99 -1.05 20.42
C VAL A 72 7.09 -0.61 21.40
N PRO A 73 6.83 0.37 22.30
CA PRO A 73 7.80 0.76 23.31
C PRO A 73 8.21 -0.43 24.20
N GLY A 74 9.51 -0.63 24.37
CA GLY A 74 10.05 -1.75 25.17
C GLY A 74 10.01 -3.11 24.47
N ALA A 75 9.67 -3.18 23.18
CA ALA A 75 9.81 -4.41 22.41
C ALA A 75 11.28 -4.86 22.32
N ASP A 76 11.47 -6.18 22.15
CA ASP A 76 12.78 -6.83 22.09
C ASP A 76 13.67 -6.23 21.00
N GLU A 77 14.77 -5.58 21.41
CA GLU A 77 15.68 -4.88 20.50
C GLU A 77 16.45 -5.82 19.55
N GLU A 78 16.71 -7.07 19.95
CA GLU A 78 17.34 -8.05 19.05
C GLU A 78 16.39 -8.46 17.94
N LYS A 79 15.12 -8.71 18.28
CA LYS A 79 14.08 -8.97 17.29
C LYS A 79 13.86 -7.77 16.37
N LYS A 80 13.84 -6.54 16.91
CA LYS A 80 13.75 -5.31 16.11
C LYS A 80 14.91 -5.15 15.13
N ARG A 81 16.15 -5.53 15.52
CA ARG A 81 17.32 -5.51 14.61
C ARG A 81 17.20 -6.49 13.45
N ARG A 82 16.57 -7.64 13.66
CA ARG A 82 16.33 -8.67 12.63
C ARG A 82 15.05 -8.43 11.82
N HIS A 83 14.15 -7.60 12.31
CA HIS A 83 12.89 -7.27 11.65
C HIS A 83 13.12 -6.51 10.34
N TRP A 84 12.22 -6.66 9.36
CA TRP A 84 12.34 -6.00 8.05
C TRP A 84 12.17 -4.48 8.11
N TRP A 85 11.53 -3.95 9.15
CA TRP A 85 11.51 -2.50 9.44
C TRP A 85 12.75 -1.98 10.18
N SER A 86 13.73 -2.83 10.45
CA SER A 86 14.98 -2.40 11.09
C SER A 86 15.65 -1.29 10.27
N GLY A 87 16.01 -0.19 10.94
CA GLY A 87 16.59 0.99 10.29
C GLY A 87 15.57 1.88 9.55
N ALA A 88 14.27 1.54 9.56
CA ALA A 88 13.25 2.38 8.99
C ALA A 88 13.12 3.70 9.79
N GLY A 89 13.49 4.82 9.16
CA GLY A 89 13.16 6.15 9.67
C GLY A 89 11.68 6.52 9.46
N THR A 90 11.27 7.72 9.85
CA THR A 90 9.90 8.22 9.63
C THR A 90 9.57 8.38 8.13
N GLY A 91 8.33 8.10 7.75
CA GLY A 91 7.78 8.36 6.41
C GLY A 91 7.29 7.10 5.69
N TRP A 92 6.94 7.24 4.42
CA TRP A 92 6.45 6.13 3.58
C TRP A 92 7.47 4.99 3.50
N LYS A 93 7.00 3.73 3.57
CA LYS A 93 7.87 2.54 3.55
C LYS A 93 7.52 1.53 2.49
N ASP A 94 6.24 1.24 2.36
CA ASP A 94 5.80 0.11 1.57
C ASP A 94 4.35 0.27 1.19
N TRP A 95 3.90 -0.54 0.26
CA TRP A 95 2.54 -0.46 -0.26
C TRP A 95 2.07 -1.81 -0.75
N CYS A 96 0.78 -2.04 -0.55
CA CYS A 96 0.16 -3.32 -0.69
C CYS A 96 -0.84 -3.31 -1.84
N LEU A 97 -0.86 -4.40 -2.59
CA LEU A 97 -1.92 -4.70 -3.54
C LEU A 97 -2.91 -5.71 -2.95
N GLY A 98 -4.17 -5.52 -3.30
CA GLY A 98 -5.20 -6.54 -3.21
C GLY A 98 -5.61 -7.01 -4.60
N VAL A 99 -6.36 -8.11 -4.64
CA VAL A 99 -6.83 -8.72 -5.89
C VAL A 99 -8.34 -8.46 -6.02
N SER A 100 -8.79 -7.93 -7.16
CA SER A 100 -10.23 -7.72 -7.38
C SER A 100 -10.98 -9.06 -7.37
N GLY A 101 -12.10 -9.11 -6.62
CA GLY A 101 -12.91 -10.31 -6.40
C GLY A 101 -13.41 -10.95 -7.70
N GLY A 102 -13.46 -12.29 -7.72
CA GLY A 102 -13.90 -13.12 -8.85
C GLY A 102 -12.79 -13.84 -9.63
N SER A 103 -11.51 -13.45 -9.48
CA SER A 103 -10.41 -14.04 -10.27
C SER A 103 -9.62 -15.16 -9.55
N LEU A 104 -9.82 -15.33 -8.25
CA LEU A 104 -9.14 -16.34 -7.41
C LEU A 104 -10.11 -17.27 -6.67
N GLU A 105 -11.41 -17.03 -6.80
CA GLU A 105 -12.44 -17.95 -6.36
C GLU A 105 -12.58 -18.99 -7.48
N GLY A 106 -12.09 -20.20 -7.23
CA GLY A 106 -12.30 -21.30 -8.17
C GLY A 106 -13.79 -21.53 -8.36
N GLU A 107 -14.18 -21.97 -9.56
CA GLU A 107 -15.48 -22.57 -9.84
C GLU A 107 -15.75 -23.69 -8.80
N GLY A 108 -16.37 -23.31 -7.69
CA GLY A 108 -17.09 -24.23 -6.84
C GLY A 108 -18.29 -24.67 -7.64
N ASP A 109 -18.11 -25.77 -8.38
CA ASP A 109 -19.10 -26.36 -9.26
C ASP A 109 -20.33 -26.77 -8.43
N GLY A 110 -21.25 -25.82 -8.28
CA GLY A 110 -22.57 -26.02 -7.71
C GLY A 110 -23.42 -26.80 -8.69
N LYS A 111 -23.16 -28.12 -8.80
CA LYS A 111 -24.12 -29.21 -9.07
C LYS A 111 -23.38 -30.50 -9.41
N GLY A 112 -23.19 -31.34 -8.38
CA GLY A 112 -22.74 -32.71 -8.56
C GLY A 112 -23.18 -33.59 -7.40
N GLU A 113 -24.48 -33.91 -7.32
CA GLU A 113 -24.93 -35.07 -6.55
C GLU A 113 -24.37 -36.33 -7.22
N GLY A 114 -23.19 -36.76 -6.79
CA GLY A 114 -22.55 -38.00 -7.22
C GLY A 114 -21.94 -38.69 -6.01
N LYS A 115 -22.67 -39.66 -5.44
CA LYS A 115 -22.13 -40.58 -4.43
C LYS A 115 -20.97 -41.36 -5.02
N GLY A 116 -19.76 -41.10 -4.55
CA GLY A 116 -18.57 -41.91 -4.79
C GLY A 116 -17.76 -42.00 -3.51
N GLU A 117 -17.87 -43.13 -2.80
CA GLU A 117 -17.01 -43.46 -1.67
C GLU A 117 -15.58 -43.71 -2.19
N GLY A 118 -14.68 -42.76 -1.92
CA GLY A 118 -13.25 -42.89 -2.15
C GLY A 118 -12.50 -42.14 -1.07
N ARG A 119 -11.72 -42.86 -0.26
CA ARG A 119 -10.71 -42.31 0.65
C ARG A 119 -9.80 -41.36 -0.13
N GLY A 120 -9.93 -40.06 0.12
CA GLY A 120 -9.04 -39.02 -0.36
C GLY A 120 -8.55 -38.23 0.86
N GLU A 121 -7.24 -38.21 1.04
CA GLU A 121 -6.52 -37.48 2.07
C GLU A 121 -6.89 -35.99 2.07
N ASP A 122 -6.87 -35.39 3.26
CA ASP A 122 -7.20 -34.00 3.55
C ASP A 122 -6.60 -33.01 2.54
N ARG A 123 -7.40 -32.57 1.56
CA ARG A 123 -7.09 -31.34 0.82
C ARG A 123 -7.49 -30.20 1.75
N GLU A 124 -6.53 -29.71 2.54
CA GLU A 124 -6.66 -28.41 3.18
C GLU A 124 -7.08 -27.40 2.09
N ASP A 125 -8.19 -26.69 2.29
CA ASP A 125 -8.62 -25.61 1.39
C ASP A 125 -7.47 -24.60 1.29
N GLU A 126 -6.74 -24.65 0.17
CA GLU A 126 -5.58 -23.83 -0.10
C GLU A 126 -5.98 -22.35 -0.04
N ASP A 127 -5.41 -21.54 0.86
CA ASP A 127 -5.84 -20.15 1.05
C ASP A 127 -5.56 -19.26 -0.19
N ALA A 128 -6.26 -18.13 -0.29
CA ALA A 128 -6.19 -17.23 -1.45
C ALA A 128 -4.75 -16.72 -1.73
N GLY A 129 -3.92 -16.61 -0.69
CA GLY A 129 -2.52 -16.24 -0.84
C GLY A 129 -1.71 -17.31 -1.57
N THR A 130 -1.90 -18.58 -1.22
CA THR A 130 -1.20 -19.68 -1.90
C THR A 130 -1.64 -19.84 -3.35
N ARG A 131 -2.94 -19.72 -3.63
CA ARG A 131 -3.47 -19.70 -5.02
C ARG A 131 -2.90 -18.54 -5.83
N HIS A 132 -2.84 -17.34 -5.24
CA HIS A 132 -2.28 -16.18 -5.92
C HIS A 132 -0.76 -16.33 -6.17
N PHE A 133 -0.01 -16.84 -5.19
CA PHE A 133 1.42 -17.13 -5.35
C PHE A 133 1.67 -18.10 -6.52
N ALA A 134 0.84 -19.14 -6.68
CA ALA A 134 0.95 -20.06 -7.79
C ALA A 134 0.76 -19.38 -9.17
N LEU A 135 -0.11 -18.36 -9.26
CA LEU A 135 -0.26 -17.54 -10.47
C LEU A 135 0.98 -16.67 -10.72
N LEU A 136 1.46 -15.96 -9.69
CA LEU A 136 2.64 -15.11 -9.77
C LEU A 136 3.88 -15.91 -10.17
N ASN A 137 4.01 -17.15 -9.69
CA ASN A 137 5.21 -17.97 -9.92
C ASN A 137 5.20 -18.71 -11.29
N ARG A 138 4.19 -18.48 -12.14
CA ARG A 138 4.21 -18.96 -13.53
C ARG A 138 5.31 -18.29 -14.33
N ALA A 139 5.79 -18.98 -15.36
CA ALA A 139 6.77 -18.42 -16.29
C ALA A 139 6.20 -17.20 -17.03
N GLU A 140 7.08 -16.32 -17.52
CA GLU A 140 6.66 -15.07 -18.18
C GLU A 140 5.78 -15.29 -19.41
N ASP A 141 6.05 -16.34 -20.19
CA ASP A 141 5.27 -16.77 -21.36
C ASP A 141 3.87 -17.29 -20.99
N GLN A 142 3.71 -17.72 -19.74
CA GLN A 142 2.45 -18.14 -19.14
C GLN A 142 1.74 -16.99 -18.40
N GLY A 143 2.24 -15.76 -18.54
CA GLY A 143 1.66 -14.56 -17.94
C GLY A 143 2.06 -14.30 -16.49
N GLY A 144 3.03 -15.04 -15.92
CA GLY A 144 3.49 -14.82 -14.55
C GLY A 144 4.74 -13.93 -14.43
N VAL A 145 5.25 -13.86 -13.21
CA VAL A 145 6.44 -13.10 -12.77
C VAL A 145 7.35 -14.01 -11.93
N LYS A 146 7.65 -15.21 -12.46
CA LYS A 146 8.43 -16.24 -11.77
C LYS A 146 9.70 -15.69 -11.11
N GLY A 147 9.91 -16.05 -9.85
CA GLY A 147 11.09 -15.64 -9.07
C GLY A 147 11.04 -14.23 -8.47
N VAL A 148 10.03 -13.43 -8.80
CA VAL A 148 9.87 -12.07 -8.24
C VAL A 148 9.34 -12.11 -6.81
N TYR A 149 8.53 -13.12 -6.46
CA TYR A 149 7.83 -13.19 -5.18
C TYR A 149 8.24 -14.43 -4.36
N LEU A 150 8.20 -14.29 -3.03
CA LEU A 150 8.42 -15.37 -2.08
C LEU A 150 7.10 -16.08 -1.74
N PRO A 151 7.13 -17.34 -1.25
CA PRO A 151 5.95 -18.02 -0.76
C PRO A 151 5.18 -17.20 0.29
N PRO A 152 3.85 -17.37 0.40
CA PRO A 152 3.03 -16.60 1.32
C PRO A 152 3.43 -16.82 2.78
N LEU A 153 3.40 -15.73 3.55
CA LEU A 153 3.63 -15.74 5.00
C LEU A 153 2.36 -15.32 5.72
N ARG A 154 2.03 -16.03 6.81
CA ARG A 154 0.89 -15.67 7.65
C ARG A 154 1.25 -14.53 8.58
N GLY A 155 0.35 -13.56 8.67
CA GLY A 155 0.44 -12.43 9.57
C GLY A 155 -0.90 -12.16 10.24
N GLY A 156 -0.91 -11.20 11.17
CA GLY A 156 -2.11 -10.87 11.91
C GLY A 156 -1.89 -9.74 12.90
N ARG A 157 -3.00 -9.24 13.45
CA ARG A 157 -3.00 -8.30 14.58
C ARG A 157 -4.15 -8.59 15.53
N LYS A 158 -3.98 -8.17 16.76
CA LYS A 158 -5.04 -8.15 17.77
C LYS A 158 -5.61 -6.76 17.93
N ARG A 159 -6.93 -6.63 17.81
CA ARG A 159 -7.67 -5.37 18.02
C ARG A 159 -7.78 -5.03 19.52
N PRO A 160 -8.07 -3.76 19.87
CA PRO A 160 -8.31 -3.36 21.25
C PRO A 160 -9.47 -4.09 21.94
N ASP A 161 -10.47 -4.55 21.17
CA ASP A 161 -11.60 -5.36 21.68
C ASP A 161 -11.27 -6.85 21.82
N GLY A 162 -10.01 -7.24 21.55
CA GLY A 162 -9.52 -8.61 21.70
C GLY A 162 -9.73 -9.49 20.48
N VAL A 163 -10.43 -9.03 19.44
CA VAL A 163 -10.63 -9.79 18.19
C VAL A 163 -9.31 -9.94 17.45
N GLU A 164 -9.00 -11.18 17.06
CA GLU A 164 -7.83 -11.51 16.25
C GLU A 164 -8.17 -11.45 14.75
N ILE A 165 -7.27 -10.86 13.99
CA ILE A 165 -7.36 -10.71 12.53
C ILE A 165 -6.15 -11.43 11.94
N GLY A 166 -6.39 -12.19 10.87
CA GLY A 166 -5.35 -12.91 10.14
C GLY A 166 -5.33 -12.58 8.66
N TRP A 167 -4.14 -12.65 8.07
CA TRP A 167 -3.91 -12.48 6.64
C TRP A 167 -2.74 -13.33 6.15
N SER A 168 -2.67 -13.49 4.83
CA SER A 168 -1.61 -14.16 4.09
C SER A 168 -0.94 -13.12 3.18
N VAL A 169 0.34 -12.83 3.39
CA VAL A 169 1.09 -11.81 2.62
C VAL A 169 2.14 -12.45 1.72
N ILE A 170 2.28 -11.92 0.51
CA ILE A 170 3.27 -12.36 -0.48
C ILE A 170 4.24 -11.20 -0.70
N PHE A 171 5.47 -11.34 -0.19
CA PHE A 171 6.51 -10.31 -0.33
C PHE A 171 7.35 -10.51 -1.59
N PRO A 172 7.87 -9.43 -2.19
CA PRO A 172 8.85 -9.57 -3.25
C PRO A 172 10.16 -10.16 -2.70
N SER A 173 10.82 -10.98 -3.52
CA SER A 173 12.15 -11.52 -3.25
C SER A 173 13.18 -10.41 -3.35
N GLU A 174 14.16 -10.37 -2.44
CA GLU A 174 15.29 -9.43 -2.52
C GLU A 174 16.10 -9.60 -3.80
N ASP A 175 16.02 -10.77 -4.45
CA ASP A 175 16.69 -11.08 -5.71
C ASP A 175 15.88 -10.62 -6.95
N ALA A 176 14.69 -10.04 -6.77
CA ALA A 176 13.84 -9.63 -7.88
C ALA A 176 14.37 -8.41 -8.65
N ILE A 177 15.16 -7.57 -7.98
CA ILE A 177 15.78 -6.36 -8.57
C ILE A 177 17.25 -6.33 -8.17
N SER A 178 18.12 -6.13 -9.14
CA SER A 178 19.55 -5.89 -8.89
C SER A 178 19.78 -4.43 -8.55
N LEU A 179 19.91 -4.11 -7.25
CA LEU A 179 20.21 -2.76 -6.79
C LEU A 179 21.71 -2.43 -6.92
N PRO A 180 22.09 -1.23 -7.41
CA PRO A 180 23.47 -0.80 -7.40
C PRO A 180 24.07 -0.73 -5.98
N THR A 181 25.34 -1.08 -5.86
CA THR A 181 26.16 -0.71 -4.71
C THR A 181 26.39 0.80 -4.77
N TRP A 182 25.74 1.54 -3.86
CA TRP A 182 26.01 2.96 -3.65
C TRP A 182 27.44 3.05 -3.10
N GLU A 183 28.40 3.46 -3.93
CA GLU A 183 29.72 3.84 -3.45
C GLU A 183 29.54 5.12 -2.62
N SER A 184 29.39 4.97 -1.30
CA SER A 184 29.66 6.09 -0.41
C SER A 184 31.13 6.45 -0.63
N ARG A 185 31.39 7.69 -1.03
CA ARG A 185 32.73 8.18 -1.37
C ARG A 185 33.68 8.28 -0.16
N GLU A 186 33.31 7.67 0.97
CA GLU A 186 34.01 7.73 2.26
C GLU A 186 34.06 6.39 3.04
N GLU A 187 33.40 5.30 2.61
CA GLU A 187 33.47 3.99 3.30
C GLU A 187 34.46 3.02 2.63
N GLN A 188 35.70 3.49 2.38
CA GLN A 188 36.80 2.57 2.06
C GLN A 188 37.57 2.09 3.30
N ASP A 189 37.30 2.62 4.49
CA ASP A 189 38.04 2.25 5.69
C ASP A 189 37.11 2.13 6.90
N GLN A 190 36.32 1.06 7.02
CA GLN A 190 36.11 0.32 8.27
C GLN A 190 35.00 -0.76 8.12
N GLU A 191 35.28 -1.93 8.70
CA GLU A 191 34.35 -3.04 9.03
C GLU A 191 34.33 -4.24 8.06
N GLU A 192 35.46 -4.94 8.07
CA GLU A 192 35.61 -6.35 7.70
C GLU A 192 35.12 -7.34 8.80
N GLN A 193 34.30 -6.92 9.78
CA GLN A 193 33.94 -7.78 10.93
C GLN A 193 32.45 -7.75 11.28
N ASP A 194 31.61 -8.15 10.32
CA ASP A 194 30.40 -8.99 10.50
C ASP A 194 29.80 -9.24 9.10
N GLN A 195 30.40 -10.16 8.34
CA GLN A 195 30.01 -10.48 6.95
C GLN A 195 28.71 -11.29 6.85
N GLN A 196 27.65 -10.82 7.49
CA GLN A 196 26.30 -11.04 6.97
C GLN A 196 25.89 -9.72 6.32
N GLN A 197 26.44 -9.46 5.13
CA GLN A 197 26.09 -8.32 4.30
C GLN A 197 24.57 -8.33 4.14
N LYS A 198 23.87 -7.51 4.92
CA LYS A 198 22.43 -7.45 4.95
C LYS A 198 22.00 -7.06 3.55
N LYS A 199 21.43 -8.02 2.80
CA LYS A 199 20.93 -7.78 1.45
C LYS A 199 20.02 -6.56 1.48
N LYS A 200 20.17 -5.67 0.51
CA LYS A 200 19.40 -4.44 0.44
C LYS A 200 17.93 -4.80 0.17
N SER A 201 17.06 -4.34 1.06
CA SER A 201 15.62 -4.53 0.92
C SER A 201 15.08 -3.75 -0.29
N ILE A 202 14.19 -4.38 -1.06
CA ILE A 202 13.44 -3.75 -2.15
C ILE A 202 11.98 -3.43 -1.76
N ARG A 203 11.67 -3.47 -0.46
CA ARG A 203 10.35 -3.12 0.07
C ARG A 203 10.04 -1.66 -0.24
N GLY A 204 8.81 -1.38 -0.68
CA GLY A 204 8.41 -0.09 -1.24
C GLY A 204 8.76 0.13 -2.71
N LEU A 205 9.74 -0.59 -3.28
CA LEU A 205 10.04 -0.55 -4.72
C LEU A 205 9.16 -1.50 -5.52
N VAL A 206 8.92 -2.71 -4.99
CA VAL A 206 8.03 -3.70 -5.58
C VAL A 206 6.90 -3.96 -4.58
N PRO A 207 5.62 -3.93 -5.00
CA PRO A 207 4.51 -4.10 -4.06
C PRO A 207 4.48 -5.51 -3.51
N PHE A 208 3.97 -5.63 -2.28
CA PHE A 208 3.55 -6.91 -1.73
C PHE A 208 2.04 -7.11 -1.87
N PHE A 209 1.57 -8.34 -1.69
CA PHE A 209 0.14 -8.65 -1.68
C PHE A 209 -0.35 -9.03 -0.29
N CYS A 210 -1.60 -8.71 0.03
CA CYS A 210 -2.25 -9.12 1.26
C CYS A 210 -3.62 -9.75 0.98
N HIS A 211 -3.83 -10.95 1.50
CA HIS A 211 -5.07 -11.71 1.40
C HIS A 211 -5.66 -11.93 2.78
N ASP A 212 -6.90 -11.54 2.95
CA ASP A 212 -7.64 -11.72 4.19
C ASP A 212 -7.86 -13.21 4.51
N LEU A 213 -7.40 -13.68 5.66
CA LEU A 213 -7.73 -15.02 6.19
C LEU A 213 -8.96 -14.95 7.11
N THR A 214 -9.14 -13.81 7.76
CA THR A 214 -10.37 -13.45 8.49
C THR A 214 -11.20 -12.48 7.64
N PRO A 215 -12.55 -12.44 7.77
CA PRO A 215 -13.39 -11.54 6.99
C PRO A 215 -12.87 -10.10 6.95
N ARG A 216 -12.69 -9.55 5.74
CA ARG A 216 -12.13 -8.20 5.53
C ARG A 216 -12.76 -7.10 6.41
N PRO A 217 -14.09 -7.06 6.66
CA PRO A 217 -14.68 -6.04 7.54
C PRO A 217 -14.15 -6.05 8.98
N LEU A 218 -13.53 -7.15 9.45
CA LEU A 218 -12.85 -7.19 10.74
C LEU A 218 -11.51 -6.44 10.70
N ARG A 219 -10.78 -6.51 9.59
CA ARG A 219 -9.50 -5.82 9.36
C ARG A 219 -9.70 -4.36 8.97
N VAL A 220 -10.59 -4.12 8.01
CA VAL A 220 -10.91 -2.84 7.39
C VAL A 220 -12.44 -2.67 7.48
N PRO A 221 -12.95 -2.08 8.59
CA PRO A 221 -14.37 -1.84 8.77
C PRO A 221 -14.80 -0.63 7.93
N VAL A 222 -14.81 -0.83 6.62
CA VAL A 222 -15.41 0.05 5.61
C VAL A 222 -16.75 -0.58 5.20
N HIS A 223 -17.69 0.20 4.72
CA HIS A 223 -18.93 -0.33 4.17
C HIS A 223 -18.58 -1.10 2.88
N PRO A 224 -18.78 -2.43 2.77
CA PRO A 224 -18.77 -3.06 1.45
C PRO A 224 -19.92 -2.49 0.64
N ASP A 225 -19.82 -2.35 -0.67
CA ASP A 225 -20.94 -1.95 -1.54
C ASP A 225 -22.29 -2.37 -0.96
N ALA A 226 -23.22 -1.42 -0.81
CA ALA A 226 -24.58 -1.65 -0.35
C ALA A 226 -25.29 -2.62 -1.30
N THR A 227 -24.97 -3.89 -1.19
CA THR A 227 -25.63 -4.99 -1.85
C THR A 227 -26.78 -5.37 -0.95
N ALA A 228 -27.93 -4.77 -1.28
CA ALA A 228 -29.32 -5.12 -0.97
C ALA A 228 -29.78 -5.29 0.49
N ASP A 229 -28.96 -5.73 1.45
CA ASP A 229 -29.47 -6.18 2.75
C ASP A 229 -29.04 -5.32 3.97
N ALA A 230 -28.14 -4.35 3.79
CA ALA A 230 -27.64 -3.49 4.87
C ALA A 230 -28.55 -2.27 5.20
N ALA A 231 -29.73 -2.15 4.57
CA ALA A 231 -30.67 -1.05 4.82
C ALA A 231 -31.40 -1.12 6.18
N ALA A 232 -31.14 -2.15 6.99
CA ALA A 232 -31.91 -2.40 8.22
C ALA A 232 -31.51 -1.52 9.43
N ASP A 233 -30.35 -0.85 9.43
CA ASP A 233 -29.95 0.03 10.54
C ASP A 233 -29.16 1.25 10.06
N ALA A 234 -29.87 2.36 9.84
CA ALA A 234 -29.27 3.65 9.50
C ALA A 234 -28.21 4.10 10.53
N ALA A 235 -28.31 3.68 11.80
CA ALA A 235 -27.33 4.02 12.82
C ALA A 235 -26.06 3.14 12.74
N ALA A 236 -26.15 1.93 12.18
CA ALA A 236 -24.97 1.12 11.88
C ALA A 236 -24.25 1.65 10.63
N ALA A 237 -25.00 2.05 9.60
CA ALA A 237 -24.47 2.71 8.42
C ALA A 237 -23.80 4.04 8.76
N ASP A 238 -24.41 4.88 9.61
CA ASP A 238 -23.85 6.15 10.06
C ASP A 238 -22.59 5.97 10.93
N ARG A 239 -22.61 5.02 11.88
CA ARG A 239 -21.42 4.66 12.67
C ARG A 239 -20.26 4.17 11.81
N GLN A 240 -20.54 3.44 10.74
CA GLN A 240 -19.53 2.95 9.83
C GLN A 240 -19.02 4.07 8.90
N ALA A 241 -19.91 4.89 8.36
CA ALA A 241 -19.57 6.06 7.56
C ALA A 241 -18.74 7.07 8.36
N GLY A 242 -18.99 7.21 9.67
CA GLY A 242 -18.18 8.03 10.57
C GLY A 242 -16.70 7.64 10.62
N LYS A 243 -16.36 6.37 10.37
CA LYS A 243 -14.97 5.88 10.37
C LYS A 243 -14.17 6.27 9.14
N THR A 244 -14.88 6.55 8.04
CA THR A 244 -14.31 6.88 6.71
C THR A 244 -14.64 8.31 6.28
N ARG A 245 -15.17 9.14 7.20
CA ARG A 245 -15.39 10.57 7.00
C ARG A 245 -14.22 11.32 7.62
N HIS A 246 -13.50 12.06 6.79
CA HIS A 246 -12.33 12.83 7.20
C HIS A 246 -12.61 14.33 7.05
N PRO A 247 -12.09 15.18 7.97
CA PRO A 247 -12.18 16.63 7.82
C PRO A 247 -11.66 17.18 6.48
N CYS A 248 -10.63 16.55 5.90
CA CYS A 248 -10.11 16.92 4.57
C CYS A 248 -10.96 16.43 3.40
N GLY A 249 -12.01 15.64 3.65
CA GLY A 249 -12.89 15.10 2.61
C GLY A 249 -12.32 13.94 1.80
N ALA A 250 -11.18 13.36 2.18
CA ALA A 250 -10.58 12.23 1.48
C ALA A 250 -11.56 11.03 1.38
N LEU A 251 -11.63 10.43 0.19
CA LEU A 251 -12.55 9.33 -0.16
C LEU A 251 -11.81 8.05 -0.55
N GLY A 252 -10.63 8.17 -1.14
CA GLY A 252 -9.88 7.04 -1.66
C GLY A 252 -8.47 7.40 -2.07
N LEU A 253 -7.68 6.39 -2.39
CA LEU A 253 -6.29 6.52 -2.79
C LEU A 253 -6.19 6.76 -4.31
N LEU A 254 -5.69 7.92 -4.70
CA LEU A 254 -5.63 8.36 -6.09
C LEU A 254 -4.29 8.07 -6.75
N GLU A 255 -3.19 8.37 -6.07
CA GLU A 255 -1.87 8.27 -6.67
C GLU A 255 -0.83 7.87 -5.64
N LEU A 256 0.08 6.99 -6.08
CA LEU A 256 1.30 6.62 -5.39
C LEU A 256 2.48 6.91 -6.32
N CYS A 257 3.50 7.63 -5.84
CA CYS A 257 4.74 7.82 -6.60
C CYS A 257 5.88 6.97 -6.01
N VAL A 258 6.55 6.23 -6.89
CA VAL A 258 7.82 5.55 -6.60
C VAL A 258 8.90 6.24 -7.42
N LEU A 259 9.82 6.91 -6.72
CA LEU A 259 10.91 7.66 -7.31
C LEU A 259 12.21 6.85 -7.20
N VAL A 260 12.90 6.64 -8.31
CA VAL A 260 14.14 5.84 -8.37
C VAL A 260 15.30 6.69 -8.88
N ALA A 261 16.51 6.47 -8.36
CA ALA A 261 17.70 7.22 -8.75
C ALA A 261 18.43 6.67 -9.97
N HIS A 262 18.25 5.37 -10.25
CA HIS A 262 19.02 4.65 -11.26
C HIS A 262 18.12 4.16 -12.39
N GLU A 263 18.54 4.42 -13.63
CA GLU A 263 17.79 4.06 -14.83
C GLU A 263 17.63 2.54 -14.99
N GLU A 264 18.68 1.78 -14.69
CA GLU A 264 18.63 0.30 -14.72
C GLU A 264 17.56 -0.24 -13.75
N VAL A 265 17.46 0.35 -12.55
CA VAL A 265 16.42 0.00 -11.56
C VAL A 265 15.04 0.41 -12.07
N TYR A 266 14.92 1.60 -12.68
CA TYR A 266 13.67 2.05 -13.31
C TYR A 266 13.14 1.03 -14.33
N HIS A 267 13.99 0.57 -15.25
CA HIS A 267 13.58 -0.37 -16.30
C HIS A 267 13.22 -1.76 -15.76
N GLN A 268 13.99 -2.28 -14.79
CA GLN A 268 13.67 -3.55 -14.14
C GLN A 268 12.31 -3.49 -13.42
N VAL A 269 12.04 -2.41 -12.68
CA VAL A 269 10.76 -2.24 -11.94
C VAL A 269 9.61 -1.98 -12.90
N LYS A 270 9.80 -1.18 -13.96
CA LYS A 270 8.82 -0.94 -15.02
C LYS A 270 8.39 -2.27 -15.65
N LYS A 271 9.33 -3.19 -15.90
CA LYS A 271 9.01 -4.53 -16.43
C LYS A 271 8.09 -5.30 -15.49
N ILE A 272 8.37 -5.31 -14.19
CA ILE A 272 7.51 -5.97 -13.19
C ILE A 272 6.12 -5.31 -13.17
N TYR A 273 6.05 -3.98 -13.10
CA TYR A 273 4.77 -3.26 -13.05
C TYR A 273 3.94 -3.49 -14.32
N THR A 274 4.59 -3.55 -15.49
CA THR A 274 3.90 -3.85 -16.76
C THR A 274 3.23 -5.22 -16.73
N ARG A 275 3.86 -6.22 -16.08
CA ARG A 275 3.24 -7.53 -15.89
C ARG A 275 2.06 -7.49 -14.92
N LEU A 276 2.16 -6.69 -13.86
CA LEU A 276 1.12 -6.59 -12.85
C LEU A 276 -0.10 -5.78 -13.32
N PHE A 277 0.12 -4.66 -14.01
CA PHE A 277 -0.92 -3.66 -14.29
C PHE A 277 -1.22 -3.48 -15.79
N GLY A 278 -0.46 -4.12 -16.67
CA GLY A 278 -0.53 -3.89 -18.11
C GLY A 278 0.34 -2.72 -18.56
N GLU A 279 0.18 -2.32 -19.83
CA GLU A 279 1.01 -1.29 -20.46
C GLU A 279 0.91 0.06 -19.75
N ALA A 280 2.06 0.68 -19.52
CA ALA A 280 2.14 1.99 -18.91
C ALA A 280 1.83 3.10 -19.91
N ARG A 281 1.20 4.18 -19.43
CA ARG A 281 1.25 5.46 -20.14
C ARG A 281 2.58 6.15 -19.84
N ILE A 282 3.39 6.41 -20.86
CA ILE A 282 4.69 7.07 -20.71
C ILE A 282 4.53 8.59 -20.74
N LEU A 283 5.15 9.28 -19.79
CA LEU A 283 5.18 10.74 -19.69
C LEU A 283 6.63 11.24 -19.71
N GLY A 284 6.90 12.25 -20.55
CA GLY A 284 8.26 12.70 -20.86
C GLY A 284 9.01 11.72 -21.79
N GLY A 285 9.91 12.22 -22.63
CA GLY A 285 10.56 11.39 -23.68
C GLY A 285 9.91 11.51 -25.07
N GLY A 286 9.16 12.59 -25.33
CA GLY A 286 8.36 12.75 -26.56
C GLY A 286 9.13 13.33 -27.75
N GLY A 287 10.34 13.85 -27.53
CA GLY A 287 11.23 14.31 -28.61
C GLY A 287 12.20 13.21 -29.06
N GLU A 288 12.59 13.21 -30.34
CA GLU A 288 13.67 12.33 -30.83
C GLU A 288 14.91 12.48 -29.94
N GLY A 289 15.27 11.41 -29.22
CA GLY A 289 16.45 11.36 -28.35
C GLY A 289 16.22 11.68 -26.86
N GLU A 290 14.98 11.93 -26.42
CA GLU A 290 14.68 12.05 -25.00
C GLU A 290 14.34 10.68 -24.38
N GLU A 291 15.07 10.29 -23.34
CA GLU A 291 14.79 9.06 -22.60
C GLU A 291 13.46 9.15 -21.83
N GLU A 292 12.79 8.01 -21.64
CA GLU A 292 11.58 7.91 -20.84
C GLU A 292 11.86 8.30 -19.38
N ALA A 293 11.03 9.18 -18.81
CA ALA A 293 11.22 9.67 -17.43
C ALA A 293 10.23 9.08 -16.44
N GLU A 294 9.05 8.70 -16.94
CA GLU A 294 7.91 8.39 -16.10
C GLU A 294 6.96 7.43 -16.77
N ALA A 295 6.55 6.41 -16.01
CA ALA A 295 5.57 5.42 -16.40
C ALA A 295 4.39 5.47 -15.41
N VAL A 296 3.17 5.59 -15.95
CA VAL A 296 1.93 5.64 -15.17
C VAL A 296 1.11 4.38 -15.42
N PHE A 297 0.78 3.67 -14.34
CA PHE A 297 0.01 2.43 -14.35
C PHE A 297 -1.32 2.65 -13.63
N THR A 298 -2.44 2.26 -14.26
CA THR A 298 -3.78 2.37 -13.67
C THR A 298 -4.11 1.11 -12.86
N THR A 299 -4.79 1.27 -11.73
CA THR A 299 -5.25 0.17 -10.86
C THR A 299 -6.76 0.01 -10.93
N SER A 300 -7.28 -1.13 -10.47
CA SER A 300 -8.64 -1.59 -10.82
C SER A 300 -9.79 -1.08 -9.94
N ARG A 301 -9.51 -0.44 -8.80
CA ARG A 301 -10.54 -0.03 -7.84
C ARG A 301 -10.97 1.41 -8.10
N PRO A 302 -12.25 1.70 -8.38
CA PRO A 302 -12.74 3.07 -8.49
C PRO A 302 -12.84 3.74 -7.12
N ILE A 303 -12.78 5.07 -7.08
CA ILE A 303 -13.02 5.87 -5.88
C ILE A 303 -14.51 6.27 -5.84
N PRO A 304 -15.27 5.90 -4.79
CA PRO A 304 -16.68 6.23 -4.69
C PRO A 304 -16.94 7.74 -4.79
N GLY A 305 -17.94 8.12 -5.58
CA GLY A 305 -18.34 9.52 -5.76
C GLY A 305 -17.43 10.35 -6.69
N ILE A 306 -16.39 9.74 -7.26
CA ILE A 306 -15.51 10.38 -8.24
C ILE A 306 -15.64 9.63 -9.57
N SER A 307 -16.00 10.33 -10.64
CA SER A 307 -16.18 9.71 -11.95
C SER A 307 -14.82 9.37 -12.57
N PRO A 308 -14.52 8.08 -12.84
CA PRO A 308 -13.27 7.67 -13.46
C PRO A 308 -13.20 8.01 -14.96
N VAL A 309 -14.27 8.60 -15.54
CA VAL A 309 -14.31 9.01 -16.95
C VAL A 309 -13.27 10.11 -17.23
N LEU A 310 -12.89 10.89 -16.21
CA LEU A 310 -11.73 11.76 -16.29
C LEU A 310 -10.47 10.91 -16.07
N GLU A 311 -9.55 10.86 -17.04
CA GLU A 311 -8.27 10.12 -16.89
C GLU A 311 -7.51 10.53 -15.61
N THR A 312 -7.70 11.77 -15.14
CA THR A 312 -7.11 12.31 -13.91
C THR A 312 -7.71 11.71 -12.63
N ALA A 313 -8.85 11.03 -12.69
CA ALA A 313 -9.58 10.46 -11.56
C ALA A 313 -9.35 8.96 -11.34
N ALA A 314 -8.66 8.27 -12.25
CA ALA A 314 -8.36 6.85 -12.11
C ALA A 314 -7.17 6.62 -11.15
N PRO A 315 -7.31 5.73 -10.13
CA PRO A 315 -6.21 5.41 -9.22
C PRO A 315 -5.00 4.84 -9.93
N ARG A 316 -3.81 5.37 -9.61
CA ARG A 316 -2.59 5.13 -10.40
C ARG A 316 -1.33 5.01 -9.57
N ILE A 317 -0.35 4.34 -10.15
CA ILE A 317 1.02 4.24 -9.65
C ILE A 317 1.94 4.93 -10.67
N ARG A 318 2.73 5.89 -10.20
CA ARG A 318 3.74 6.57 -11.00
C ARG A 318 5.11 6.04 -10.62
N LEU A 319 5.79 5.42 -11.58
CA LEU A 319 7.20 5.11 -11.48
C LEU A 319 7.97 6.23 -12.19
N ARG A 320 8.88 6.89 -11.47
CA ARG A 320 9.61 8.07 -11.97
C ARG A 320 11.10 7.91 -11.78
N LEU A 321 11.87 8.27 -12.79
CA LEU A 321 13.31 8.45 -12.68
C LEU A 321 13.62 9.84 -12.12
N ALA A 322 14.41 9.91 -11.05
CA ALA A 322 14.86 11.16 -10.44
C ALA A 322 15.83 11.89 -11.38
N ARG A 323 15.41 13.05 -11.91
CA ARG A 323 16.21 13.82 -12.87
C ARG A 323 16.82 15.07 -12.26
N SER A 324 16.04 15.75 -11.43
CA SER A 324 16.52 16.96 -10.76
C SER A 324 17.38 16.61 -9.53
N GLU A 325 18.30 17.51 -9.17
CA GLU A 325 19.10 17.36 -7.95
C GLU A 325 18.23 17.29 -6.69
N ALA A 326 17.10 18.00 -6.67
CA ALA A 326 16.12 17.92 -5.59
C ALA A 326 15.46 16.53 -5.47
N GLU A 327 15.15 15.88 -6.60
CA GLU A 327 14.62 14.52 -6.61
C GLU A 327 15.66 13.49 -6.20
N LYS A 328 16.90 13.62 -6.69
CA LYS A 328 18.01 12.74 -6.29
C LYS A 328 18.28 12.86 -4.80
N GLU A 329 18.26 14.08 -4.27
CA GLU A 329 18.40 14.33 -2.83
C GLU A 329 17.21 13.77 -2.04
N LYS A 330 15.98 13.91 -2.54
CA LYS A 330 14.78 13.28 -1.94
C LYS A 330 14.97 11.77 -1.83
N VAL A 331 15.41 11.11 -2.92
CA VAL A 331 15.70 9.66 -2.92
C VAL A 331 16.82 9.32 -1.94
N ARG A 332 17.90 10.09 -1.91
CA ARG A 332 19.03 9.86 -0.98
C ARG A 332 18.58 9.91 0.48
N VAL A 333 17.85 10.94 0.86
CA VAL A 333 17.39 11.18 2.24
C VAL A 333 16.30 10.18 2.65
N ARG A 334 15.27 10.00 1.81
CA ARG A 334 14.10 9.18 2.17
C ARG A 334 14.28 7.70 1.88
N GLY A 335 15.08 7.37 0.88
CA GLY A 335 15.43 6.01 0.51
C GLY A 335 16.45 5.37 1.43
N ALA A 336 17.08 6.13 2.34
CA ALA A 336 18.08 5.63 3.28
C ALA A 336 19.18 4.77 2.59
N GLY A 337 19.66 5.22 1.42
CA GLY A 337 20.69 4.53 0.64
C GLY A 337 20.22 3.36 -0.24
N SER A 338 18.91 3.11 -0.31
CA SER A 338 18.33 2.09 -1.22
C SER A 338 18.29 2.51 -2.69
N GLY A 339 18.45 3.80 -2.99
CA GLY A 339 18.39 4.33 -4.36
C GLY A 339 16.96 4.51 -4.89
N PHE A 340 15.94 4.38 -4.03
CA PHE A 340 14.55 4.69 -4.36
C PHE A 340 13.79 5.21 -3.12
N CYS A 341 12.63 5.83 -3.31
CA CYS A 341 11.69 6.10 -2.23
C CYS A 341 10.25 6.13 -2.72
N VAL A 342 9.33 5.76 -1.82
CA VAL A 342 7.91 6.07 -1.97
C VAL A 342 7.68 7.52 -1.54
N CYS A 343 6.99 8.30 -2.35
CA CYS A 343 6.69 9.70 -2.04
C CYS A 343 5.36 10.14 -2.67
N ASP A 344 4.94 11.35 -2.34
CA ASP A 344 3.85 12.07 -3.00
C ASP A 344 2.57 11.22 -3.14
N VAL A 345 2.14 10.62 -2.03
CA VAL A 345 0.86 9.89 -1.93
C VAL A 345 -0.29 10.88 -2.02
N VAL A 346 -1.26 10.62 -2.90
CA VAL A 346 -2.40 11.50 -3.14
C VAL A 346 -3.69 10.77 -2.84
N LEU A 347 -4.52 11.37 -2.01
CA LEU A 347 -5.89 10.96 -1.76
C LEU A 347 -6.82 11.83 -2.60
N ALA A 348 -7.89 11.25 -3.13
CA ALA A 348 -8.92 12.02 -3.80
C ALA A 348 -10.00 12.48 -2.82
N ALA A 349 -10.51 13.68 -3.02
CA ALA A 349 -11.67 14.24 -2.35
C ALA A 349 -12.62 14.82 -3.41
N ARG A 350 -13.89 15.00 -3.06
CA ARG A 350 -14.86 15.65 -3.95
C ARG A 350 -14.63 17.16 -3.96
N ALA A 351 -14.51 17.75 -5.14
CA ALA A 351 -14.54 19.20 -5.31
C ALA A 351 -15.92 19.77 -4.98
N ALA A 352 -15.97 21.06 -4.68
CA ALA A 352 -17.23 21.79 -4.59
C ALA A 352 -17.92 21.77 -5.96
N GLN A 353 -19.20 21.40 -5.98
CA GLN A 353 -20.06 21.64 -7.13
C GLN A 353 -20.56 23.09 -7.07
N GLU A 354 -20.79 23.71 -8.23
CA GLU A 354 -21.67 24.88 -8.29
C GLU A 354 -23.02 24.49 -7.67
N GLU A 355 -23.54 25.31 -6.76
CA GLU A 355 -24.68 24.97 -5.90
C GLU A 355 -25.90 24.44 -6.71
N GLU A 356 -26.25 23.16 -6.55
CA GLU A 356 -27.63 22.71 -6.72
C GLU A 356 -28.31 22.74 -5.34
N GLU A 357 -29.47 23.39 -5.27
CA GLU A 357 -30.24 23.61 -4.04
C GLU A 357 -30.41 22.31 -3.23
N GLY A 358 -29.82 22.27 -2.03
CA GLY A 358 -30.05 21.22 -1.04
C GLY A 358 -28.92 20.22 -0.80
N GLY A 359 -27.74 20.40 -1.42
CA GLY A 359 -26.57 19.53 -1.23
C GLY A 359 -25.81 19.71 0.10
N VAL A 360 -25.25 18.62 0.63
CA VAL A 360 -24.30 18.65 1.76
C VAL A 360 -23.10 19.51 1.39
N ALA A 361 -22.74 20.48 2.23
CA ALA A 361 -21.63 21.39 2.00
C ALA A 361 -20.34 20.62 1.65
N GLY A 362 -19.85 20.80 0.43
CA GLY A 362 -18.52 20.34 0.01
C GLY A 362 -17.43 21.10 0.77
N THR A 363 -16.17 20.70 0.58
CA THR A 363 -15.01 21.34 1.26
C THR A 363 -14.76 22.79 0.81
N GLY A 364 -15.55 23.32 -0.13
CA GLY A 364 -15.39 24.65 -0.73
C GLY A 364 -14.20 24.75 -1.70
N ARG A 365 -13.57 23.62 -2.06
CA ARG A 365 -12.37 23.58 -2.91
C ARG A 365 -12.73 23.36 -4.37
N GLU A 366 -12.11 24.11 -5.27
CA GLU A 366 -12.30 24.00 -6.71
C GLU A 366 -11.69 22.70 -7.27
N ASN A 367 -12.25 22.20 -8.37
CA ASN A 367 -11.72 21.03 -9.08
C ASN A 367 -10.27 21.28 -9.53
N GLY A 368 -9.40 20.28 -9.34
CA GLY A 368 -7.97 20.34 -9.61
C GLY A 368 -7.14 20.95 -8.49
N THR A 369 -7.77 21.43 -7.40
CA THR A 369 -7.02 21.92 -6.24
C THR A 369 -6.28 20.76 -5.58
N ARG A 370 -4.97 20.92 -5.36
CA ARG A 370 -4.14 19.96 -4.63
C ARG A 370 -3.54 20.59 -3.38
N VAL A 371 -3.80 19.99 -2.23
CA VAL A 371 -3.38 20.50 -0.91
C VAL A 371 -2.44 19.50 -0.25
N ARG A 372 -1.29 19.96 0.21
CA ARG A 372 -0.38 19.15 1.03
C ARG A 372 -0.91 19.07 2.45
N ILE A 373 -0.98 17.86 3.00
CA ILE A 373 -1.42 17.61 4.38
C ILE A 373 -0.24 17.51 5.33
N ASP A 374 0.81 16.78 4.95
CA ASP A 374 2.01 16.64 5.78
C ASP A 374 2.88 17.90 5.78
N GLY A 375 3.78 18.00 6.75
CA GLY A 375 4.72 19.12 6.87
C GLY A 375 5.69 19.25 5.69
N VAL A 376 6.34 20.40 5.58
CA VAL A 376 7.33 20.69 4.54
C VAL A 376 8.70 20.90 5.19
N GLY A 377 9.75 20.33 4.61
CA GLY A 377 11.14 20.67 4.95
C GLY A 377 11.81 19.74 5.96
N GLY A 378 11.34 18.50 6.08
CA GLY A 378 11.90 17.48 6.98
C GLY A 378 11.33 17.52 8.40
N GLY A 379 11.70 16.52 9.22
CA GLY A 379 11.20 16.35 10.60
C GLY A 379 10.05 15.36 10.73
N GLU A 380 9.44 15.29 11.93
CA GLU A 380 8.39 14.30 12.25
C GLU A 380 7.06 14.57 11.52
N GLU A 381 6.81 15.80 11.06
CA GLU A 381 5.60 16.19 10.31
C GLU A 381 5.68 15.87 8.81
N ASP A 382 6.88 15.76 8.23
CA ASP A 382 7.08 15.55 6.79
C ASP A 382 7.29 14.06 6.51
N VAL A 383 6.27 13.39 6.00
CA VAL A 383 6.31 11.95 5.69
C VAL A 383 6.82 11.66 4.28
N GLY A 384 7.11 12.70 3.49
CA GLY A 384 7.55 12.58 2.10
C GLY A 384 6.48 12.91 1.07
N GLY A 385 5.46 13.68 1.45
CA GLY A 385 4.37 14.13 0.59
C GLY A 385 3.11 13.30 0.77
N LEU A 386 2.16 13.84 1.52
CA LEU A 386 0.78 13.40 1.61
C LEU A 386 -0.09 14.53 1.08
N TRP A 387 -0.89 14.25 0.07
CA TRP A 387 -1.70 15.23 -0.64
C TRP A 387 -3.16 14.83 -0.66
N VAL A 388 -4.04 15.82 -0.73
CA VAL A 388 -5.44 15.65 -1.09
C VAL A 388 -5.70 16.45 -2.37
N GLU A 389 -6.21 15.78 -3.39
CA GLU A 389 -6.62 16.39 -4.65
C GLU A 389 -8.15 16.39 -4.74
N TYR A 390 -8.73 17.56 -5.02
CA TYR A 390 -10.17 17.75 -5.11
C TYR A 390 -10.59 17.65 -6.57
N LEU A 391 -11.40 16.62 -6.89
CA LEU A 391 -11.82 16.24 -8.24
C LEU A 391 -13.32 16.43 -8.47
#